data_AF-A0A1H4HXB3-F1
#
_entry.id   AF-A0A1H4HXB3-F1
#
_cell.length_a   1.000
_cell.length_b   1.000
_cell.length_c   1.000
_cell.angle_alpha   90.00
_cell.angle_beta   90.00
_cell.angle_gamma   90.00
#
_symmetry.space_group_name_H-M   'P 1'
#
loop_
_entity.id
_entity.type
_entity.pdbx_description
1 polymer ?
#
loop_
_entity_poly.entity_id
_entity_poly.type
_entity_poly.pdbx_seq_one_letter_code
_entity_poly.pdbx_strand_id
1 'polypeptide(L)'
;MKSPFAVFWGVSLALLCAAAPAAELELQGSRLLVSGMLDGTAIKAFEEQLASGHIRTVVFENSLGGTPEVASEFAQAIRANGVNTEVKGQCHAACAYAFLAGKEHRFGRGFQVNGLLIPVAGRPRPADLVSRWNGDDGVRTLSDFIAPPAEVAPTDTAAAATPAQASAAVTVQAAAPKERWQANQGVLFVSTPTLFGRVYNSFYCDGTQGRDMSRCELLSDADPYKLGVLTP
;
A
#
# COMPACT_ATOMS: atom_id res chain seq x y z
N MET A 1 -34.66 -23.57 55.47
CA MET A 1 -35.11 -22.81 54.29
C MET A 1 -33.90 -22.20 53.59
N LYS A 2 -33.80 -22.40 52.27
CA LYS A 2 -33.02 -21.67 51.24
C LYS A 2 -31.47 -21.73 51.24
N SER A 3 -31.01 -22.58 50.32
CA SER A 3 -29.77 -22.61 49.52
C SER A 3 -29.56 -21.32 48.66
N PRO A 4 -28.57 -21.19 47.73
CA PRO A 4 -27.10 -21.36 47.78
C PRO A 4 -26.33 -20.26 46.94
N PHE A 5 -25.05 -20.52 46.61
CA PHE A 5 -24.20 -19.92 45.54
C PHE A 5 -23.44 -18.61 45.80
N ALA A 6 -22.11 -18.69 45.68
CA ALA A 6 -21.34 -17.97 44.65
C ALA A 6 -19.86 -18.42 44.67
N VAL A 7 -19.53 -19.43 43.87
CA VAL A 7 -18.14 -19.66 43.43
C VAL A 7 -17.96 -18.82 42.18
N PHE A 8 -17.24 -17.70 42.29
CA PHE A 8 -16.81 -16.92 41.13
C PHE A 8 -15.49 -17.49 40.62
N TRP A 9 -15.58 -18.32 39.58
CA TRP A 9 -14.45 -18.58 38.69
C TRP A 9 -14.24 -17.35 37.81
N GLY A 10 -13.16 -16.60 38.08
CA GLY A 10 -12.69 -15.55 37.20
C GLY A 10 -12.08 -16.17 35.94
N VAL A 11 -12.79 -16.07 34.82
CA VAL A 11 -12.23 -16.33 33.48
C VAL A 11 -11.54 -15.05 33.04
N SER A 12 -10.21 -15.02 33.12
CA SER A 12 -9.39 -13.97 32.52
C SER A 12 -9.45 -14.09 30.99
N LEU A 13 -10.18 -13.18 30.35
CA LEU A 13 -10.22 -13.05 28.90
C LEU A 13 -8.94 -12.36 28.43
N ALA A 14 -7.93 -13.15 28.04
CA ALA A 14 -6.73 -12.62 27.40
C ALA A 14 -7.12 -11.99 26.05
N LEU A 15 -6.98 -10.67 25.95
CA LEU A 15 -7.03 -9.95 24.67
C LEU A 15 -5.84 -10.43 23.81
N LEU A 16 -6.11 -11.36 22.88
CA LEU A 16 -5.19 -11.61 21.78
C LEU A 16 -5.27 -10.41 20.82
N CYS A 17 -4.31 -9.49 20.94
CA CYS A 17 -4.01 -8.56 19.85
C CYS A 17 -3.54 -9.39 18.67
N ALA A 18 -4.40 -9.55 17.66
CA ALA A 18 -4.02 -10.15 16.38
C ALA A 18 -3.02 -9.21 15.68
N ALA A 19 -1.73 -9.40 15.98
CA ALA A 19 -0.67 -8.89 15.13
C ALA A 19 -0.86 -9.50 13.74
N ALA A 20 -0.82 -8.66 12.71
CA ALA A 20 -0.80 -9.20 11.35
C ALA A 20 0.43 -10.09 11.21
N PRO A 21 0.31 -11.33 10.70
CA PRO A 21 1.47 -12.17 10.45
C PRO A 21 2.47 -11.44 9.52
N ALA A 22 3.76 -11.62 9.80
CA ALA A 22 4.85 -11.15 8.96
C ALA A 22 4.77 -11.77 7.55
N ALA A 23 5.57 -11.27 6.62
CA ALA A 23 5.58 -11.79 5.26
C ALA A 23 6.03 -13.26 5.24
N GLU A 24 5.19 -14.13 4.69
CA GLU A 24 5.47 -15.54 4.45
C GLU A 24 5.70 -15.78 2.96
N LEU A 25 6.66 -16.66 2.64
CA LEU A 25 7.06 -16.99 1.28
C LEU A 25 6.81 -18.48 1.02
N GLU A 26 6.02 -18.80 0.01
CA GLU A 26 5.75 -20.18 -0.39
C GLU A 26 6.03 -20.38 -1.88
N LEU A 27 6.84 -21.40 -2.19
CA LEU A 27 7.18 -21.76 -3.56
C LEU A 27 6.12 -22.70 -4.15
N GLN A 28 5.47 -22.27 -5.22
CA GLN A 28 4.46 -23.03 -5.97
C GLN A 28 4.88 -23.20 -7.42
N GLY A 29 5.85 -24.09 -7.65
CA GLY A 29 6.44 -24.31 -8.97
C GLY A 29 7.19 -23.05 -9.45
N SER A 30 6.74 -22.45 -10.57
CA SER A 30 7.31 -21.19 -11.07
C SER A 30 6.68 -19.93 -10.46
N ARG A 31 5.88 -20.09 -9.40
CA ARG A 31 5.20 -19.00 -8.69
C ARG A 31 5.76 -18.87 -7.29
N LEU A 32 6.01 -17.64 -6.85
CA LEU A 32 6.36 -17.34 -5.47
C LEU A 32 5.17 -16.64 -4.82
N LEU A 33 4.48 -17.32 -3.91
CA LEU A 33 3.41 -16.74 -3.12
C LEU A 33 4.00 -15.93 -1.98
N VAL A 34 3.47 -14.72 -1.79
CA VAL A 34 3.85 -13.77 -0.74
C VAL A 34 2.58 -13.38 0.00
N SER A 35 2.46 -13.77 1.26
CA SER A 35 1.29 -13.49 2.10
C SER A 35 1.69 -12.76 3.38
N GLY A 36 0.73 -12.07 4.01
CA GLY A 36 0.99 -11.34 5.25
C GLY A 36 1.64 -9.97 5.02
N MET A 37 2.16 -9.38 6.11
CA MET A 37 2.65 -8.01 6.12
C MET A 37 4.04 -7.89 5.50
N LEU A 38 4.19 -7.00 4.53
CA LEU A 38 5.51 -6.64 3.98
C LEU A 38 6.24 -5.72 4.96
N ASP A 39 6.81 -6.31 6.02
CA ASP A 39 7.53 -5.62 7.09
C ASP A 39 9.06 -5.56 6.88
N GLY A 40 9.54 -6.10 5.76
CA GLY A 40 10.96 -6.14 5.39
C GLY A 40 11.71 -7.36 5.92
N THR A 41 11.14 -8.14 6.84
CA THR A 41 11.85 -9.30 7.42
C THR A 41 12.12 -10.41 6.41
N ALA A 42 11.25 -10.56 5.41
CA ALA A 42 11.38 -11.57 4.35
C ALA A 42 12.19 -11.12 3.13
N ILE A 43 12.70 -9.88 3.07
CA ILE A 43 13.28 -9.31 1.83
C ILE A 43 14.44 -10.14 1.29
N LYS A 44 15.37 -10.56 2.17
CA LYS A 44 16.53 -11.34 1.76
C LYS A 44 16.15 -12.69 1.18
N ALA A 45 15.23 -13.41 1.84
CA ALA A 45 14.74 -14.69 1.35
C ALA A 45 13.98 -14.53 0.03
N PHE A 46 13.22 -13.43 -0.12
CA PHE A 46 12.54 -13.10 -1.36
C PHE A 46 13.52 -12.89 -2.52
N GLU A 47 14.58 -12.09 -2.31
CA GLU A 47 15.64 -11.88 -3.30
C GLU A 47 16.34 -13.17 -3.70
N GLU A 48 16.67 -14.03 -2.73
CA GLU A 48 17.29 -15.34 -2.99
C GLU A 48 16.39 -16.24 -3.86
N GLN A 49 15.08 -16.27 -3.58
CA GLN A 49 14.11 -17.04 -4.39
C GLN A 49 14.03 -16.49 -5.81
N LEU A 50 14.00 -15.17 -6.00
CA LEU A 50 13.96 -14.57 -7.34
C LEU A 50 15.27 -14.80 -8.11
N ALA A 51 16.42 -14.64 -7.45
CA ALA A 51 17.74 -14.83 -8.05
C ALA A 51 17.99 -16.26 -8.54
N SER A 52 17.23 -17.24 -8.04
CA SER A 52 17.25 -18.61 -8.58
C SER A 52 16.86 -18.69 -10.07
N GLY A 53 16.16 -17.68 -10.60
CA GLY A 53 15.74 -17.59 -12.00
C GLY A 53 14.59 -18.52 -12.40
N HIS A 54 14.10 -19.35 -11.47
CA HIS A 54 12.98 -20.27 -11.71
C HIS A 54 11.61 -19.60 -11.55
N ILE A 55 11.54 -18.49 -10.80
CA ILE A 55 10.30 -17.74 -10.58
C ILE A 55 9.93 -16.96 -11.83
N ARG A 56 8.67 -17.08 -12.24
CA ARG A 56 8.08 -16.32 -13.35
C ARG A 56 7.01 -15.35 -12.87
N THR A 57 6.40 -15.63 -11.72
CA THR A 57 5.32 -14.79 -11.18
C THR A 57 5.40 -14.72 -9.67
N VAL A 58 5.42 -13.51 -9.14
CA VAL A 58 5.21 -13.23 -7.71
C VAL A 58 3.72 -13.03 -7.50
N VAL A 59 3.14 -13.80 -6.57
CA VAL A 59 1.71 -13.75 -6.25
C VAL A 59 1.57 -13.16 -4.86
N PHE A 60 1.05 -11.95 -4.77
CA PHE A 60 0.70 -11.34 -3.49
C PHE A 60 -0.69 -11.82 -3.06
N GLU A 61 -0.76 -12.54 -1.95
CA GLU A 61 -2.01 -13.07 -1.42
C GLU A 61 -2.31 -12.48 -0.05
N ASN A 62 -3.36 -11.65 0.02
CA ASN A 62 -3.76 -10.97 1.26
C ASN A 62 -2.56 -10.28 1.96
N SER A 63 -1.74 -9.59 1.16
CA SER A 63 -0.54 -8.92 1.64
C SER A 63 -0.79 -7.43 1.86
N LEU A 64 -0.50 -6.96 3.08
CA LEU A 64 -0.97 -5.66 3.56
C LEU A 64 0.18 -4.84 4.16
N GLY A 65 0.03 -3.52 4.16
CA GLY A 65 0.88 -2.63 4.95
C GLY A 65 2.30 -2.51 4.39
N GLY A 66 3.25 -2.26 5.29
CA GLY A 66 4.65 -1.95 4.96
C GLY A 66 4.92 -0.46 4.79
N THR A 67 6.21 -0.11 4.84
CA THR A 67 6.72 1.25 4.63
C THR A 67 7.06 1.48 3.16
N PRO A 68 7.18 2.73 2.69
CA PRO A 68 7.61 3.00 1.31
C PRO A 68 9.02 2.48 1.01
N GLU A 69 9.91 2.40 2.01
CA GLU A 69 11.25 1.82 1.87
C GLU A 69 11.17 0.32 1.59
N VAL A 70 10.39 -0.42 2.39
CA VAL A 70 10.17 -1.85 2.14
C VAL A 70 9.53 -2.06 0.76
N ALA A 71 8.56 -1.23 0.39
CA ALA A 71 7.95 -1.28 -0.93
C ALA A 71 9.00 -1.12 -2.05
N SER A 72 9.96 -0.21 -1.86
CA SER A 72 11.02 0.05 -2.81
C SER A 72 11.96 -1.15 -2.98
N GLU A 73 12.33 -1.80 -1.88
CA GLU A 73 13.21 -2.98 -1.89
C GLU A 73 12.57 -4.14 -2.66
N PHE A 74 11.32 -4.52 -2.32
CA PHE A 74 10.59 -5.56 -3.04
C PHE A 74 10.41 -5.19 -4.52
N ALA A 75 10.06 -3.93 -4.82
CA ALA A 75 9.87 -3.47 -6.18
C ALA A 75 11.18 -3.51 -6.99
N GLN A 76 12.32 -3.18 -6.39
CA GLN A 76 13.62 -3.28 -7.03
C GLN A 76 13.98 -4.73 -7.35
N ALA A 77 13.80 -5.65 -6.40
CA ALA A 77 14.05 -7.07 -6.59
C ALA A 77 13.18 -7.65 -7.73
N ILE A 78 11.90 -7.27 -7.79
CA ILE A 78 10.98 -7.69 -8.85
C ILE A 78 11.44 -7.18 -10.22
N ARG A 79 11.76 -5.88 -10.34
CA ARG A 79 12.25 -5.29 -11.60
C ARG A 79 13.55 -5.92 -12.06
N ALA A 80 14.50 -6.12 -11.14
CA ALA A 80 15.81 -6.71 -11.46
C ALA A 80 15.70 -8.12 -12.04
N ASN A 81 14.68 -8.87 -11.63
CA ASN A 81 14.45 -10.24 -12.10
C ASN A 81 13.41 -10.34 -13.24
N GLY A 82 12.75 -9.22 -13.60
CA GLY A 82 11.81 -9.15 -14.73
C GLY A 82 10.61 -10.09 -14.61
N VAL A 83 10.16 -10.39 -13.39
CA VAL A 83 9.04 -11.31 -13.13
C VAL A 83 7.70 -10.62 -13.28
N ASN A 84 6.65 -11.39 -13.53
CA ASN A 84 5.27 -10.91 -13.50
C ASN A 84 4.76 -10.83 -12.06
N THR A 85 3.70 -10.05 -11.83
CA THR A 85 3.05 -9.93 -10.53
C THR A 85 1.55 -10.24 -10.64
N GLU A 86 1.02 -10.90 -9.61
CA GLU A 86 -0.39 -11.26 -9.50
C GLU A 86 -0.91 -10.92 -8.10
N VAL A 87 -2.13 -10.39 -8.00
CA VAL A 87 -2.80 -10.17 -6.70
C VAL A 87 -3.97 -11.13 -6.51
N LYS A 88 -3.98 -11.86 -5.39
CA LYS A 88 -5.11 -12.65 -4.91
C LYS A 88 -5.62 -12.09 -3.58
N GLY A 89 -6.91 -11.81 -3.50
CA GLY A 89 -7.47 -11.16 -2.32
C GLY A 89 -6.98 -9.71 -2.23
N GLN A 90 -6.43 -9.31 -1.09
CA GLN A 90 -6.07 -7.91 -0.83
C GLN A 90 -4.56 -7.64 -0.98
N CYS A 91 -4.20 -6.52 -1.61
CA CYS A 91 -2.83 -6.04 -1.76
C CYS A 91 -2.76 -4.53 -1.51
N HIS A 92 -2.36 -4.12 -0.30
CA HIS A 92 -2.44 -2.71 0.13
C HIS A 92 -1.06 -2.16 0.49
N ALA A 93 -0.89 -0.84 0.33
CA ALA A 93 0.32 -0.12 0.73
C ALA A 93 1.59 -0.61 0.03
N ALA A 94 2.59 -1.12 0.75
CA ALA A 94 3.86 -1.56 0.16
C ALA A 94 3.64 -2.69 -0.85
N CYS A 95 2.66 -3.58 -0.58
CA CYS A 95 2.26 -4.62 -1.52
C CYS A 95 1.89 -4.04 -2.88
N ALA A 96 1.14 -2.95 -2.89
CA ALA A 96 0.62 -2.39 -4.13
C ALA A 96 1.76 -1.85 -5.02
N TYR A 97 2.77 -1.23 -4.43
CA TYR A 97 3.95 -0.76 -5.16
C TYR A 97 4.88 -1.90 -5.58
N ALA A 98 5.03 -2.94 -4.77
CA ALA A 98 5.74 -4.15 -5.17
C ALA A 98 5.04 -4.85 -6.35
N PHE A 99 3.71 -4.91 -6.32
CA PHE A 99 2.90 -5.43 -7.43
C PHE A 99 3.11 -4.64 -8.73
N LEU A 100 3.09 -3.31 -8.68
CA LEU A 100 3.30 -2.46 -9.87
C LEU A 100 4.70 -2.60 -10.49
N ALA A 101 5.65 -3.18 -9.78
CA ALA A 101 7.01 -3.38 -10.27
C ALA A 101 7.16 -4.55 -11.25
N GLY A 102 6.12 -5.39 -11.37
CA GLY A 102 6.12 -6.54 -12.28
C GLY A 102 6.17 -6.12 -13.75
N LYS A 103 6.76 -6.98 -14.59
CA LYS A 103 6.75 -6.79 -16.05
C LYS A 103 5.32 -6.77 -16.61
N GLU A 104 4.50 -7.70 -16.13
CA GLU A 104 3.06 -7.72 -16.32
C GLU A 104 2.40 -7.88 -14.96
N HIS A 105 1.33 -7.15 -14.73
CA HIS A 105 0.64 -7.07 -13.45
C HIS A 105 -0.86 -7.37 -13.66
N ARG A 106 -1.37 -8.39 -12.97
CA ARG A 106 -2.75 -8.88 -13.15
C ARG A 106 -3.45 -9.21 -11.83
N PHE A 107 -4.77 -9.15 -11.82
CA PHE A 107 -5.54 -9.78 -10.74
C PHE A 107 -5.61 -11.30 -10.94
N GLY A 108 -5.54 -12.02 -9.83
CA GLY A 108 -5.63 -13.47 -9.79
C GLY A 108 -7.00 -13.96 -10.21
N ARG A 109 -7.01 -15.17 -10.80
CA ARG A 109 -8.24 -15.84 -11.26
C ARG A 109 -8.97 -16.50 -10.08
N GLY A 110 -10.26 -16.75 -10.26
CA GLY A 110 -11.12 -17.39 -9.26
C GLY A 110 -12.30 -16.53 -8.82
N PHE A 111 -13.05 -17.05 -7.86
CA PHE A 111 -14.31 -16.48 -7.34
C PHE A 111 -14.13 -15.50 -6.19
N GLN A 112 -12.89 -15.22 -5.78
CA GLN A 112 -12.59 -14.20 -4.78
C GLN A 112 -12.61 -12.78 -5.38
N VAL A 113 -13.00 -11.81 -4.56
CA VAL A 113 -12.79 -10.39 -4.88
C VAL A 113 -11.31 -10.08 -4.68
N ASN A 114 -10.70 -9.41 -5.66
CA ASN A 114 -9.34 -8.92 -5.53
C ASN A 114 -9.35 -7.40 -5.35
N GLY A 115 -8.50 -6.88 -4.47
CA GLY A 115 -8.36 -5.46 -4.18
C GLY A 115 -6.91 -5.04 -4.16
N LEU A 116 -6.59 -3.93 -4.82
CA LEU A 116 -5.28 -3.29 -4.83
C LEU A 116 -5.44 -1.84 -4.38
N LEU A 117 -4.91 -1.49 -3.19
CA LEU A 117 -4.96 -0.12 -2.67
C LEU A 117 -3.57 0.50 -2.80
N ILE A 118 -3.42 1.43 -3.76
CA ILE A 118 -2.17 2.14 -3.99
C ILE A 118 -2.20 3.47 -3.22
N PRO A 119 -1.31 3.67 -2.22
CA PRO A 119 -1.24 4.94 -1.51
C PRO A 119 -0.92 6.11 -2.42
N VAL A 120 -1.63 7.23 -2.21
CA VAL A 120 -1.35 8.52 -2.86
C VAL A 120 -1.29 9.62 -1.82
N ALA A 121 -0.31 10.54 -1.96
CA ALA A 121 -0.06 11.60 -0.99
C ALA A 121 -1.24 12.58 -0.83
N GLY A 122 -2.11 12.67 -1.83
CA GLY A 122 -3.34 13.45 -1.81
C GLY A 122 -4.33 12.95 -2.85
N ARG A 123 -5.54 13.51 -2.84
CA ARG A 123 -6.58 13.15 -3.80
C ARG A 123 -6.13 13.46 -5.23
N PRO A 124 -6.05 12.45 -6.12
CA PRO A 124 -5.69 12.70 -7.51
C PRO A 124 -6.91 13.25 -8.25
N ARG A 125 -6.68 14.17 -9.20
CA ARG A 125 -7.74 14.53 -10.15
C ARG A 125 -7.84 13.42 -11.19
N PRO A 126 -9.02 13.12 -11.75
CA PRO A 126 -9.18 12.07 -12.77
C PRO A 126 -8.21 12.22 -13.95
N ALA A 127 -7.93 13.46 -14.38
CA ALA A 127 -6.95 13.74 -15.44
C ALA A 127 -5.51 13.39 -15.06
N ASP A 128 -5.15 13.42 -13.78
CA ASP A 128 -3.80 13.12 -13.28
C ASP A 128 -3.56 11.60 -13.08
N LEU A 129 -4.61 10.78 -13.24
CA LEU A 129 -4.51 9.32 -13.11
C LEU A 129 -4.06 8.65 -14.41
N VAL A 130 -4.32 9.29 -15.55
CA VAL A 130 -4.02 8.73 -16.87
C VAL A 130 -2.54 8.34 -16.93
N SER A 131 -2.28 7.05 -17.14
CA SER A 131 -0.93 6.48 -17.23
C SER A 131 -0.03 6.62 -15.99
N ARG A 132 -0.55 7.06 -14.84
CA ARG A 132 0.26 7.36 -13.64
C ARG A 132 1.09 6.19 -13.15
N TRP A 133 0.61 4.97 -13.34
CA TRP A 133 1.29 3.75 -12.87
C TRP A 133 1.90 2.92 -13.98
N ASN A 134 2.03 3.49 -15.18
CA ASN A 134 2.81 2.87 -16.25
C ASN A 134 4.31 2.98 -15.94
N GLY A 135 4.98 1.83 -15.76
CA GLY A 135 6.44 1.74 -15.71
C GLY A 135 7.10 2.74 -14.74
N ASP A 136 7.95 3.62 -15.29
CA ASP A 136 8.78 4.56 -14.52
C ASP A 136 7.99 5.59 -13.69
N ASP A 137 6.75 5.91 -14.07
CA ASP A 137 5.93 6.86 -13.31
C ASP A 137 5.46 6.27 -11.98
N GLY A 138 5.24 4.94 -11.92
CA GLY A 138 4.99 4.23 -10.66
C GLY A 138 6.16 4.36 -9.68
N VAL A 139 7.39 4.32 -10.18
CA VAL A 139 8.60 4.54 -9.38
C VAL A 139 8.65 5.96 -8.82
N ARG A 140 8.36 6.96 -9.65
CA ARG A 140 8.31 8.37 -9.21
C ARG A 140 7.29 8.57 -8.09
N THR A 141 6.10 7.99 -8.23
CA THR A 141 5.07 8.11 -7.20
C THR A 141 5.46 7.46 -5.86
N LEU A 142 6.24 6.38 -5.88
CA LEU A 142 6.80 5.80 -4.66
C LEU A 142 7.90 6.70 -4.07
N SER A 143 8.79 7.23 -4.91
CA SER A 143 9.86 8.12 -4.49
C SER A 143 9.35 9.40 -3.82
N ASP A 144 8.16 9.89 -4.19
CA ASP A 144 7.51 11.04 -3.54
C ASP A 144 7.25 10.83 -2.03
N PHE A 145 7.19 9.59 -1.57
CA PHE A 145 7.04 9.25 -0.15
C PHE A 145 8.36 9.08 0.59
N ILE A 146 9.44 8.77 -0.12
CA ILE A 146 10.79 8.54 0.44
C ILE A 146 11.58 9.85 0.49
N ALA A 147 11.38 10.74 -0.50
CA ALA A 147 12.07 12.00 -0.55
C ALA A 147 11.68 12.91 0.64
N PRO A 148 12.66 13.60 1.27
CA PRO A 148 12.34 14.61 2.27
C PRO A 148 11.43 15.68 1.64
N PRO A 149 10.48 16.27 2.39
CA PRO A 149 9.61 17.30 1.86
C PRO A 149 10.47 18.41 1.27
N ALA A 150 10.28 18.72 -0.01
CA ALA A 150 10.97 19.84 -0.65
C ALA A 150 10.70 21.09 0.19
N GLU A 151 11.76 21.69 0.72
CA GLU A 151 11.69 23.02 1.31
C GLU A 151 11.07 23.93 0.25
N VAL A 152 9.91 24.50 0.59
CA VAL A 152 9.34 25.59 -0.19
C VAL A 152 10.36 26.71 -0.12
N ALA A 153 11.13 26.89 -1.20
CA ALA A 153 12.04 28.01 -1.32
C ALA A 153 11.24 29.30 -1.04
N PRO A 154 11.66 30.15 -0.08
CA PRO A 154 10.96 31.39 0.16
C PRO A 154 11.07 32.22 -1.11
N THR A 155 9.92 32.53 -1.70
CA THR A 155 9.80 33.55 -2.74
C THR A 155 10.31 34.85 -2.15
N ASP A 156 11.51 35.25 -2.54
CA ASP A 156 12.10 36.55 -2.25
C ASP A 156 11.14 37.65 -2.68
N THR A 157 10.44 38.25 -1.71
CA THR A 157 9.93 39.61 -1.85
C THR A 157 10.71 40.46 -0.86
N ALA A 158 11.79 41.05 -1.34
CA ALA A 158 12.57 42.03 -0.62
C ALA A 158 11.69 43.25 -0.31
N ALA A 159 11.41 43.47 0.97
CA ALA A 159 11.02 44.77 1.51
C ALA A 159 11.72 44.96 2.87
N ALA A 160 12.43 46.07 2.98
CA ALA A 160 13.41 46.39 4.01
C ALA A 160 12.82 46.58 5.42
N ALA A 161 13.54 46.10 6.45
CA ALA A 161 13.68 46.77 7.75
C ALA A 161 14.85 46.17 8.58
N THR A 162 15.69 47.07 9.10
CA THR A 162 16.91 46.89 9.91
C THR A 162 16.61 46.36 11.35
N PRO A 163 17.55 45.71 12.07
CA PRO A 163 17.22 44.79 13.17
C PRO A 163 17.27 45.44 14.56
N ALA A 164 16.40 44.99 15.48
CA ALA A 164 16.60 45.17 16.92
C ALA A 164 15.83 44.14 17.77
N GLN A 165 16.60 43.49 18.65
CA GLN A 165 16.24 42.93 19.96
C GLN A 165 15.73 41.49 20.12
N ALA A 166 16.32 40.89 21.15
CA ALA A 166 16.32 39.49 21.52
C ALA A 166 15.17 39.10 22.46
N SER A 167 14.99 37.77 22.56
CA SER A 167 14.42 37.02 23.67
C SER A 167 12.90 36.94 23.79
N ALA A 168 12.33 35.88 23.22
CA ALA A 168 11.39 35.02 23.95
C ALA A 168 11.37 33.63 23.30
N ALA A 169 11.77 32.63 24.06
CA ALA A 169 11.59 31.23 23.71
C ALA A 169 10.09 30.94 23.58
N VAL A 170 9.60 30.86 22.35
CA VAL A 170 8.36 30.16 22.03
C VAL A 170 8.80 28.86 21.40
N THR A 171 8.74 27.78 22.17
CA THR A 171 8.79 26.43 21.65
C THR A 171 7.54 26.27 20.79
N VAL A 172 7.64 26.65 19.51
CA VAL A 172 6.70 26.17 18.50
C VAL A 172 6.99 24.69 18.42
N GLN A 173 6.18 23.89 19.12
CA GLN A 173 6.04 22.48 18.81
C GLN A 173 5.64 22.42 17.34
N ALA A 174 6.64 22.25 16.48
CA ALA A 174 6.45 21.91 15.09
C ALA A 174 5.57 20.65 15.12
N ALA A 175 4.31 20.81 14.71
CA ALA A 175 3.47 19.67 14.41
C ALA A 175 4.29 18.78 13.49
N ALA A 176 4.55 17.54 13.90
CA ALA A 176 5.27 16.58 13.10
C ALA A 176 4.66 16.60 11.69
N PRO A 177 5.47 16.70 10.62
CA PRO A 177 4.94 16.72 9.27
C PRO A 177 4.03 15.50 9.11
N LYS A 178 2.76 15.76 8.77
CA LYS A 178 1.74 14.73 8.56
C LYS A 178 2.36 13.66 7.65
N GLU A 179 2.48 12.43 8.17
CA GLU A 179 3.11 11.33 7.46
C GLU A 179 2.46 11.20 6.08
N ARG A 180 3.24 11.44 5.03
CA ARG A 180 2.74 11.49 3.64
C ARG A 180 2.23 10.12 3.23
N TRP A 181 2.87 9.07 3.73
CA TRP A 181 2.48 7.68 3.53
C TRP A 181 1.35 7.31 4.50
N GLN A 182 0.21 6.93 3.94
CA GLN A 182 -0.90 6.39 4.73
C GLN A 182 -1.42 5.14 4.05
N ALA A 183 -1.32 4.00 4.75
CA ALA A 183 -1.67 2.70 4.17
C ALA A 183 -3.14 2.58 3.73
N ASN A 184 -4.05 3.34 4.37
CA ASN A 184 -5.49 3.31 4.09
C ASN A 184 -5.96 4.49 3.21
N GLN A 185 -5.08 5.40 2.81
CA GLN A 185 -5.41 6.54 1.95
C GLN A 185 -4.82 6.27 0.56
N GLY A 186 -5.66 6.17 -0.46
CA GLY A 186 -5.18 5.71 -1.76
C GLY A 186 -6.24 5.63 -2.84
N VAL A 187 -5.83 5.12 -4.00
CA VAL A 187 -6.75 4.66 -5.04
C VAL A 187 -6.88 3.15 -4.93
N LEU A 188 -8.11 2.67 -4.71
CA LEU A 188 -8.47 1.28 -4.59
C LEU A 188 -9.00 0.76 -5.92
N PHE A 189 -8.35 -0.25 -6.47
CA PHE A 189 -8.81 -1.00 -7.64
C PHE A 189 -9.40 -2.33 -7.18
N VAL A 190 -10.67 -2.57 -7.52
CA VAL A 190 -11.39 -3.79 -7.13
C VAL A 190 -11.76 -4.57 -8.39
N SER A 191 -11.53 -5.87 -8.35
CA SER A 191 -12.00 -6.80 -9.37
C SER A 191 -12.95 -7.81 -8.74
N THR A 192 -14.21 -7.74 -9.12
CA THR A 192 -15.30 -8.56 -8.59
C THR A 192 -15.74 -9.59 -9.63
N PRO A 193 -15.73 -10.90 -9.29
CA PRO A 193 -16.24 -11.93 -10.19
C PRO A 193 -17.77 -11.87 -10.29
N THR A 194 -18.28 -12.10 -11.51
CA THR A 194 -19.70 -12.18 -11.85
C THR A 194 -19.93 -13.39 -12.75
N LEU A 195 -21.20 -13.72 -13.03
CA LEU A 195 -21.54 -14.80 -13.97
C LEU A 195 -21.05 -14.55 -15.42
N PHE A 196 -20.76 -13.30 -15.76
CA PHE A 196 -20.37 -12.89 -17.12
C PHE A 196 -18.90 -12.45 -17.23
N GLY A 197 -18.08 -12.80 -16.25
CA GLY A 197 -16.68 -12.38 -16.17
C GLY A 197 -16.42 -11.49 -14.97
N ARG A 198 -15.47 -10.56 -15.08
CA ARG A 198 -15.07 -9.68 -13.97
C ARG A 198 -15.47 -8.24 -14.25
N VAL A 199 -15.99 -7.59 -13.22
CA VAL A 199 -16.24 -6.15 -13.21
C VAL A 199 -15.11 -5.48 -12.43
N TYR A 200 -14.57 -4.41 -12.99
CA TYR A 200 -13.51 -3.63 -12.40
C TYR A 200 -14.07 -2.28 -11.98
N ASN A 201 -13.85 -1.92 -10.72
CA ASN A 201 -14.24 -0.62 -10.18
C ASN A 201 -13.03 0.01 -9.49
N SER A 202 -13.00 1.33 -9.51
CA SER A 202 -11.92 2.10 -8.91
C SER A 202 -12.51 3.13 -7.96
N PHE A 203 -11.91 3.26 -6.79
CA PHE A 203 -12.40 4.12 -5.72
C PHE A 203 -11.26 4.97 -5.16
N TYR A 204 -11.58 6.16 -4.68
CA TYR A 204 -10.69 6.96 -3.86
C TYR A 204 -11.05 6.79 -2.38
N CYS A 205 -10.03 6.45 -1.61
CA CYS A 205 -10.09 6.22 -0.18
C CYS A 205 -9.31 7.35 0.51
N ASP A 206 -9.96 8.18 1.32
CA ASP A 206 -9.33 9.35 1.97
C ASP A 206 -8.64 9.01 3.32
N GLY A 207 -8.76 7.77 3.76
CA GLY A 207 -8.18 7.24 5.00
C GLY A 207 -9.11 7.34 6.21
N THR A 208 -10.17 8.15 6.13
CA THR A 208 -11.14 8.33 7.24
C THR A 208 -12.07 7.13 7.42
N GLN A 209 -12.22 6.31 6.38
CA GLN A 209 -13.02 5.10 6.39
C GLN A 209 -12.41 3.93 7.20
N GLY A 210 -11.16 4.07 7.64
CA GLY A 210 -10.45 3.01 8.38
C GLY A 210 -10.29 1.75 7.52
N ARG A 211 -10.84 0.63 7.99
CA ARG A 211 -10.82 -0.67 7.28
C ARG A 211 -12.05 -0.92 6.40
N ASP A 212 -13.06 -0.07 6.49
CA ASP A 212 -14.29 -0.23 5.72
C ASP A 212 -14.17 0.46 4.35
N MET A 213 -13.60 -0.27 3.39
CA MET A 213 -13.37 0.23 2.04
C MET A 213 -14.65 0.41 1.21
N SER A 214 -15.81 -0.06 1.70
CA SER A 214 -17.10 0.16 1.03
C SER A 214 -17.51 1.64 1.04
N ARG A 215 -16.91 2.45 1.91
CA ARG A 215 -17.16 3.88 2.08
C ARG A 215 -16.26 4.75 1.20
N CYS A 216 -15.38 4.15 0.39
CA CYS A 216 -14.56 4.90 -0.54
C CYS A 216 -15.41 5.45 -1.70
N GLU A 217 -15.01 6.62 -2.22
CA GLU A 217 -15.73 7.33 -3.27
C GLU A 217 -15.45 6.69 -4.63
N LEU A 218 -16.48 6.39 -5.41
CA LEU A 218 -16.31 5.85 -6.77
C LEU A 218 -15.62 6.86 -7.68
N LEU A 219 -14.56 6.43 -8.38
CA LEU A 219 -13.90 7.21 -9.42
C LEU A 219 -14.46 6.82 -10.79
N SER A 220 -15.17 7.75 -11.42
CA SER A 220 -15.56 7.59 -12.83
C SER A 220 -14.33 7.61 -13.73
N ASP A 221 -14.38 6.86 -14.83
CA ASP A 221 -13.34 6.80 -15.87
C ASP A 221 -11.95 6.30 -15.44
N ALA A 222 -11.86 5.66 -14.27
CA ALA A 222 -10.62 5.11 -13.74
C ALA A 222 -10.47 3.61 -14.05
N ASP A 223 -10.46 3.22 -15.32
CA ASP A 223 -10.25 1.81 -15.72
C ASP A 223 -8.80 1.36 -15.41
N PRO A 224 -8.59 0.30 -14.61
CA PRO A 224 -7.24 -0.12 -14.21
C PRO A 224 -6.31 -0.49 -15.38
N TYR A 225 -6.84 -0.95 -16.52
CA TYR A 225 -6.03 -1.22 -17.71
C TYR A 225 -5.59 0.08 -18.39
N LYS A 226 -6.49 1.07 -18.47
CA LYS A 226 -6.16 2.39 -19.05
C LYS A 226 -5.18 3.18 -18.20
N LEU A 227 -5.22 2.98 -16.88
CA LEU A 227 -4.36 3.67 -15.92
C LEU A 227 -2.99 3.00 -15.74
N GLY A 228 -2.72 1.87 -16.41
CA GLY A 228 -1.46 1.17 -16.28
C GLY A 228 -1.32 0.33 -15.01
N VAL A 229 -2.42 0.09 -14.30
CA VAL A 229 -2.44 -0.71 -13.07
C VAL A 229 -2.61 -2.19 -13.37
N LEU A 230 -3.22 -2.54 -14.50
CA LEU A 230 -3.29 -3.90 -15.02
C LEU A 230 -2.74 -3.95 -16.45
N THR A 231 -2.00 -5.01 -16.75
CA THR A 231 -1.54 -5.28 -18.12
C THR A 231 -2.61 -6.08 -18.87
N PRO A 232 -2.91 -5.75 -20.14
CA PRO A 232 -3.85 -6.50 -20.99
C PRO A 232 -3.52 -7.99 -21.14
#